data_AF-A0A4R9BZU8-F1
#
_entry.id   AF-A0A4R9BZU8-F1
#
_cell.length_a   1.000
_cell.length_b   1.000
_cell.length_c   1.000
_cell.angle_alpha   90.00
_cell.angle_beta   90.00
_cell.angle_gamma   90.00
#
_symmetry.space_group_name_H-M   'P 1'
#
loop_
_entity.id
_entity.type
_entity.pdbx_description
1 polymer ?
#
loop_
_entity_poly.entity_id
_entity_poly.type
_entity_poly.pdbx_seq_one_letter_code
_entity_poly.pdbx_strand_id
1 'polypeptide(L)' 'YAIQLVGKWYGVSYTGNMKDGFTITNKEKAPWTPMIPPTRNIKVTKNWKLLTAEKPVDKIEVELYKDGVATGKKLVLTK' A
#
# COMPACT_ATOMS: atom_id res chain seq x y z
N TYR A 1 -9.75 -23.12 -13.81
CA TYR A 1 -10.58 -22.16 -14.58
C TYR A 1 -11.44 -21.35 -13.61
N ALA A 2 -11.83 -20.13 -13.97
CA ALA A 2 -12.73 -19.30 -13.16
C ALA A 2 -13.74 -18.58 -14.05
N ILE A 3 -14.94 -18.36 -13.53
CA ILE A 3 -15.99 -17.58 -14.19
C ILE A 3 -16.45 -16.45 -13.27
N GLN A 4 -17.04 -15.42 -13.85
CA GLN A 4 -17.69 -14.34 -13.12
C GLN A 4 -19.20 -14.44 -13.29
N LEU A 5 -19.94 -14.34 -12.18
CA LEU A 5 -21.40 -14.36 -12.15
C LEU A 5 -21.88 -13.33 -11.13
N VAL A 6 -22.70 -12.36 -11.56
CA VAL A 6 -23.23 -11.27 -10.69
C VAL A 6 -22.11 -10.57 -9.89
N GLY A 7 -20.99 -10.25 -10.54
CA GLY A 7 -19.85 -9.56 -9.92
C GLY A 7 -18.97 -10.41 -8.99
N LYS A 8 -19.33 -11.68 -8.76
CA LYS A 8 -18.56 -12.61 -7.93
C LYS A 8 -17.76 -13.59 -8.78
N TRP A 9 -16.57 -13.96 -8.30
CA TRP A 9 -15.69 -14.90 -8.98
C TRP A 9 -15.89 -16.31 -8.43
N TYR A 10 -15.97 -17.30 -9.31
CA TYR A 10 -16.12 -18.71 -8.95
C TYR A 10 -14.99 -19.54 -9.56
N GLY A 11 -14.33 -20.37 -8.76
CA GLY A 11 -13.45 -21.42 -9.25
C GLY A 11 -14.27 -22.58 -9.79
N VAL A 12 -13.89 -23.10 -10.96
CA VAL A 12 -14.59 -24.21 -11.63
C VAL A 12 -13.72 -25.46 -11.61
N SER A 13 -14.30 -26.57 -11.13
CA SER A 13 -13.70 -27.91 -11.16
C SER A 13 -14.63 -28.90 -11.88
N TYR A 14 -14.03 -29.76 -12.69
CA TYR A 14 -14.72 -30.78 -13.47
C TYR A 14 -14.27 -32.16 -12.99
N THR A 15 -15.23 -33.03 -12.71
CA THR A 15 -14.98 -34.43 -12.36
C THR A 15 -15.94 -35.34 -13.13
N GLY A 16 -15.66 -36.64 -13.16
CA GLY A 16 -16.50 -37.64 -13.83
C GLY A 16 -15.93 -38.10 -15.18
N ASN A 17 -16.71 -38.90 -15.90
CA ASN A 17 -16.32 -39.55 -17.15
C ASN A 17 -17.54 -39.77 -18.06
N MET A 18 -17.32 -40.26 -19.29
CA MET A 18 -18.39 -40.42 -20.28
C MET A 18 -19.47 -41.46 -19.89
N LYS A 19 -19.12 -42.45 -19.07
CA LYS A 19 -20.05 -43.50 -18.62
C LYS A 19 -20.95 -43.02 -17.48
N ASP A 20 -20.36 -42.35 -16.49
CA ASP A 20 -21.04 -41.97 -15.24
C ASP A 20 -21.52 -40.51 -15.25
N GLY A 21 -21.20 -39.77 -16.31
CA GLY A 21 -21.49 -38.35 -16.46
C GLY A 21 -20.42 -37.45 -15.84
N PHE A 22 -20.51 -36.15 -16.15
CA PHE A 22 -19.62 -35.12 -15.63
C PHE A 22 -20.33 -34.27 -14.56
N THR A 23 -19.60 -33.94 -13.51
CA THR A 23 -20.03 -32.98 -12.49
C THR A 23 -19.16 -31.74 -12.57
N ILE A 24 -19.82 -30.58 -12.65
CA ILE A 24 -19.17 -29.26 -12.67
C ILE A 24 -19.51 -28.56 -11.36
N THR A 25 -18.48 -28.24 -10.58
CA THR A 25 -18.64 -27.50 -9.32
C THR A 25 -18.10 -26.09 -9.45
N ASN A 26 -18.95 -25.12 -9.12
CA ASN A 26 -18.59 -23.71 -9.03
C ASN A 26 -18.51 -23.29 -7.56
N LYS A 27 -17.31 -22.97 -7.09
CA LYS A 27 -17.08 -22.51 -5.71
C LYS A 27 -16.73 -21.03 -5.71
N GLU A 28 -17.51 -20.22 -4.99
CA GLU A 28 -17.23 -18.79 -4.85
C GLU A 28 -15.83 -18.60 -4.26
N LYS A 29 -15.03 -17.77 -4.92
CA LYS A 29 -13.73 -17.34 -4.41
C LYS A 29 -13.98 -16.28 -3.35
N ALA A 30 -13.29 -16.42 -2.22
CA ALA A 30 -13.24 -15.34 -1.25
C ALA A 30 -12.77 -14.06 -1.95
N PRO A 31 -13.41 -12.90 -1.68
CA PRO A 31 -12.86 -11.64 -2.14
C PRO A 31 -11.44 -11.53 -1.61
N TRP A 32 -10.51 -11.12 -2.47
CA TRP A 32 -9.16 -10.80 -2.02
C TRP A 32 -9.29 -9.73 -0.93
N THR A 33 -8.73 -9.98 0.26
CA THR A 33 -8.52 -8.91 1.21
C THR A 33 -7.66 -7.86 0.53
N PRO A 34 -8.04 -6.56 0.56
CA PRO A 34 -7.20 -5.52 0.00
C PRO A 34 -5.79 -5.64 0.58
N MET A 35 -4.78 -5.76 -0.28
CA MET A 35 -3.40 -5.67 0.19
C MET A 35 -3.22 -4.27 0.76
N ILE A 36 -2.91 -4.19 2.05
CA ILE A 36 -2.49 -2.94 2.67
C ILE A 36 -1.19 -2.53 1.97
N PRO A 37 -1.12 -1.34 1.32
CA PRO A 37 0.09 -0.91 0.66
C PRO A 37 1.25 -0.88 1.66
N PRO A 38 2.47 -1.31 1.28
CA PRO A 38 3.60 -1.27 2.18
C PRO A 38 3.91 0.18 2.57
N THR A 39 4.05 0.43 3.87
CA THR A 39 4.48 1.73 4.39
C THR A 39 6.00 1.76 4.59
N ARG A 40 6.62 2.93 4.43
CA ARG A 40 8.04 3.14 4.76
C ARG A 40 8.18 4.30 5.74
N ASN A 41 9.11 4.16 6.69
CA ASN A 41 9.49 5.24 7.60
C ASN A 41 10.60 6.08 6.98
N ILE A 42 10.41 7.41 6.99
CA ILE A 42 11.39 8.37 6.50
C ILE A 42 11.92 9.13 7.71
N LYS A 43 13.25 9.11 7.90
CA LYS A 43 13.94 9.86 8.96
C LYS A 43 14.58 11.10 8.35
N VAL A 44 14.49 12.22 9.05
CA VAL A 44 15.05 13.51 8.64
C VAL A 44 15.86 14.11 9.79
N THR A 45 17.02 14.68 9.46
CA THR A 45 17.89 15.40 10.41
C THR A 45 18.29 16.71 9.78
N LYS A 46 18.30 17.79 10.57
CA LYS A 46 18.81 19.09 10.14
C LYS A 46 20.25 19.26 10.60
N ASN A 47 21.17 19.36 9.65
CA ASN A 47 22.56 19.75 9.90
C ASN A 47 22.78 21.21 9.49
N TRP A 48 23.28 22.02 10.42
CA TRP A 48 23.62 23.43 10.17
C TRP A 48 25.09 23.56 9.76
N LYS A 49 25.34 24.10 8.56
CA LYS A 49 26.69 24.48 8.11
C LYS A 49 26.75 26.00 8.08
N LEU A 50 27.23 26.59 9.17
CA LEU A 50 27.23 28.03 9.38
C LEU A 50 28.64 28.58 9.26
N LEU A 51 28.74 29.86 8.86
CA LEU A 51 29.98 30.62 8.96
C LEU A 51 30.18 31.04 10.43
N THR A 52 31.42 31.39 10.79
CA THR A 52 31.86 31.58 12.19
C THR A 52 31.06 32.61 13.00
N ALA A 53 30.36 33.54 12.35
CA ALA A 53 29.53 34.54 13.02
C ALA A 53 28.04 34.17 13.13
N GLU A 54 27.59 33.09 12.50
CA GLU A 54 26.17 32.72 12.43
C GLU A 54 25.79 31.67 13.49
N LYS A 55 24.58 31.81 14.03
CA LYS A 55 23.99 30.86 14.98
C LYS A 55 22.80 30.14 14.34
N PRO A 56 22.62 28.84 14.63
CA PRO A 56 21.45 28.11 14.15
C PRO A 56 20.20 28.58 14.90
N VAL A 57 19.04 28.44 14.28
CA VAL A 57 17.75 28.66 14.96
C VAL A 57 17.37 27.45 15.82
N ASP A 58 16.60 27.70 16.88
CA ASP A 58 16.23 26.66 17.86
C ASP A 58 15.22 25.64 17.33
N LYS A 59 14.39 26.05 16.37
CA LYS A 59 13.35 25.23 15.77
C LYS A 59 13.19 25.50 14.29
N ILE A 60 12.88 24.46 13.52
CA ILE A 60 12.40 24.57 12.15
C ILE A 60 11.20 23.64 11.94
N GLU A 61 10.31 24.01 11.04
CA GLU A 61 9.23 23.15 10.58
C GLU A 61 9.57 22.61 9.19
N VAL A 62 9.39 21.31 8.99
CA VAL A 62 9.59 20.63 7.70
C VAL A 62 8.33 19.86 7.34
N GLU A 63 8.03 19.74 6.05
CA GLU A 63 6.88 19.00 5.54
C GLU A 63 7.33 17.91 4.58
N LEU A 64 6.73 16.71 4.70
CA LEU A 64 6.99 15.60 3.78
C LEU A 64 6.21 15.80 2.47
N TYR A 65 6.89 15.62 1.35
CA TYR A 65 6.30 15.65 0.01
C TYR A 65 6.37 14.26 -0.62
N LYS A 66 5.35 13.92 -1.40
CA LYS A 66 5.27 12.69 -2.20
C LYS A 66 4.99 13.06 -3.64
N ASP A 67 5.86 12.67 -4.56
CA ASP A 67 5.73 12.94 -6.00
C ASP A 67 5.51 14.43 -6.31
N GLY A 68 6.18 15.31 -5.56
CA GLY A 68 6.04 16.77 -5.68
C GLY A 68 4.81 17.37 -4.98
N VAL A 69 3.93 16.56 -4.40
CA VAL A 69 2.72 16.99 -3.70
C VAL A 69 2.91 16.97 -2.18
N ALA A 70 2.48 18.04 -1.51
CA ALA A 70 2.51 18.16 -0.06
C ALA A 70 1.64 17.08 0.60
N THR A 71 2.17 16.39 1.62
CA THR A 71 1.41 15.34 2.32
C THR A 71 0.63 15.84 3.53
N GLY A 72 0.82 17.11 3.93
CA GLY A 72 0.28 17.66 5.17
C GLY A 72 1.01 17.18 6.43
N LYS A 73 1.97 16.25 6.30
CA LYS A 73 2.75 15.72 7.42
C LYS A 73 3.89 16.66 7.73
N LYS A 74 3.70 17.48 8.77
CA LYS A 74 4.69 18.43 9.25
C LYS A 74 5.38 17.91 10.50
N LEU A 75 6.66 18.25 10.65
CA LEU A 75 7.47 17.93 11.80
C LEU A 75 8.25 19.18 12.23
N VAL A 76 8.23 19.46 13.53
CA VAL A 76 9.10 20.47 14.13
C VAL A 76 10.38 19.77 14.56
N LEU A 77 11.51 20.21 14.01
CA LEU A 77 12.84 19.77 14.42
C LEU A 77 13.41 20.82 15.36
N THR A 78 13.72 20.40 16.58
CA THR A 78 14.45 21.20 17.57
C THR A 78 15.92 20.81 17.56
N LYS A 79 16.78 21.73 17.99
CA LYS A 79 18.22 21.48 18.18
C LYS A 79 18.48 20.42 19.26
#